data_AF-A0A1Y2K752-F1
#
_entry.id   AF-A0A1Y2K752-F1
#
_cell.length_a   1.000
_cell.length_b   1.000
_cell.length_c   1.000
_cell.angle_alpha   90.00
_cell.angle_beta   90.00
_cell.angle_gamma   90.00
#
_symmetry.space_group_name_H-M   'P 1'
#
loop_
_entity.id
_entity.type
_entity.pdbx_description
1 polymer ?
#
loop_
_entity_poly.entity_id
_entity_poly.type
_entity_poly.pdbx_seq_one_letter_code
_entity_poly.pdbx_strand_id
1 'polypeptide(L)'
;MSEFDPPQMDALLISADPDHIERERRKAKELKRTAWWRNRKGRGQCYYCKRRFPPAELTLDHITPLVRGGRTSKANCAPACHECNQHKRNLPAEAFKAWLQERLDETSTD
;
A
#
# COMPACT_ATOMS: atom_id res chain seq x y z
N MET A 1 19.83 -30.83 -25.93
CA MET A 1 18.82 -30.55 -24.89
C MET A 1 19.50 -29.74 -23.80
N SER A 2 19.86 -28.50 -24.12
CA SER A 2 20.62 -27.62 -23.24
C SER A 2 19.68 -26.94 -22.26
N GLU A 3 19.93 -27.18 -20.99
CA GLU A 3 19.36 -26.50 -19.84
C GLU A 3 19.64 -25.00 -19.96
N PHE A 4 18.64 -24.27 -20.43
CA PHE A 4 18.62 -22.82 -20.33
C PHE A 4 17.79 -22.49 -19.08
N ASP A 5 18.41 -22.66 -17.91
CA ASP A 5 17.85 -22.18 -16.65
C ASP A 5 18.22 -20.69 -16.56
N PRO A 6 17.28 -19.75 -16.77
CA PRO A 6 17.59 -18.33 -16.71
C PRO A 6 17.84 -17.96 -15.24
N PRO A 7 18.91 -17.23 -14.91
CA PRO A 7 19.09 -16.73 -13.55
C PRO A 7 18.00 -15.70 -13.26
N GLN A 8 16.96 -16.09 -12.50
CA GLN A 8 16.05 -15.13 -11.88
C GLN A 8 16.75 -14.50 -10.67
N MET A 9 17.75 -13.66 -10.95
CA MET A 9 18.41 -12.78 -9.98
C MET A 9 17.87 -11.35 -10.13
N ASP A 10 16.74 -11.10 -9.46
CA ASP A 10 16.20 -9.79 -9.07
C ASP A 10 15.10 -10.12 -8.04
N ALA A 11 15.31 -10.05 -6.74
CA ALA A 11 15.74 -8.89 -5.99
C ALA A 11 16.55 -9.36 -4.79
N LEU A 12 17.58 -8.59 -4.43
CA LEU A 12 18.03 -8.56 -3.04
C LEU A 12 16.79 -8.35 -2.17
N LEU A 13 16.43 -9.37 -1.40
CA LEU A 13 15.41 -9.30 -0.36
C LEU A 13 15.95 -8.32 0.69
N ILE A 14 15.82 -7.02 0.44
CA ILE A 14 15.97 -6.00 1.48
C ILE A 14 14.70 -6.13 2.32
N SER A 15 14.65 -7.19 3.14
CA SER A 15 13.73 -7.28 4.24
C SER A 15 14.26 -6.34 5.32
N ALA A 16 13.46 -5.33 5.65
CA ALA A 16 13.74 -4.49 6.80
C ALA A 16 13.90 -5.35 8.06
N ASP A 17 14.79 -4.92 8.94
CA ASP A 17 15.00 -5.49 10.26
C ASP A 17 13.63 -5.74 10.97
N PRO A 18 13.39 -6.94 11.54
CA PRO A 18 12.20 -7.21 12.35
C PRO A 18 11.91 -6.14 13.40
N ASP A 19 12.94 -5.57 14.02
CA ASP A 19 12.79 -4.50 15.02
C ASP A 19 12.31 -3.19 14.39
N HIS A 20 12.73 -2.89 13.16
CA HIS A 20 12.18 -1.79 12.38
C HIS A 20 10.70 -2.02 12.10
N ILE A 21 10.33 -3.22 11.64
CA ILE A 21 8.95 -3.55 11.32
C ILE A 21 8.05 -3.40 12.56
N GLU A 22 8.45 -3.94 13.72
CA GLU A 22 7.65 -3.83 14.94
C GLU A 22 7.55 -2.40 15.44
N ARG A 23 8.67 -1.65 15.43
CA ARG A 23 8.68 -0.22 15.79
C ARG A 23 7.70 0.58 14.93
N GLU A 24 7.72 0.37 13.62
CA GLU A 24 6.84 1.09 12.70
C GLU A 24 5.39 0.61 12.79
N ARG A 25 5.11 -0.66 13.11
CA ARG A 25 3.76 -1.17 13.43
C ARG A 25 3.19 -0.51 14.69
N ARG A 26 4.00 -0.36 15.74
CA ARG A 26 3.60 0.36 16.97
C ARG A 26 3.25 1.81 16.65
N LYS A 27 4.11 2.51 15.89
CA LYS A 27 3.80 3.87 15.42
C LYS A 27 2.52 3.93 14.59
N ALA A 28 2.23 2.92 13.77
CA ALA A 28 1.02 2.90 12.96
C ALA A 28 -0.25 2.78 13.83
N LYS A 29 -0.20 2.01 14.92
CA LYS A 29 -1.28 1.95 15.92
C LYS A 29 -1.52 3.32 16.55
N GLU A 30 -0.47 4.04 16.94
CA GLU A 30 -0.60 5.40 17.49
C GLU A 30 -1.09 6.41 16.45
N LEU A 31 -0.58 6.35 15.21
CA LEU A 31 -1.01 7.23 14.13
C LEU A 31 -2.52 7.12 13.88
N LYS A 32 -3.07 5.90 13.93
CA LYS A 32 -4.51 5.63 13.77
C LYS A 32 -5.39 6.32 14.82
N ARG A 33 -4.84 6.68 15.99
CA ARG A 33 -5.56 7.37 17.07
C ARG A 33 -5.54 8.90 16.93
N THR A 34 -4.66 9.43 16.07
CA THR A 34 -4.52 10.89 15.88
C THR A 34 -5.72 11.51 15.17
N ALA A 35 -6.00 12.78 15.48
CA ALA A 35 -7.01 13.58 14.76
C ALA A 35 -6.64 13.70 13.26
N TRP A 36 -5.35 13.77 12.93
CA TRP A 36 -4.89 13.78 11.55
C TRP A 36 -5.38 12.55 10.77
N TRP A 37 -5.22 11.35 11.34
CA TRP A 37 -5.70 10.14 10.66
C TRP A 37 -7.21 10.10 10.56
N ARG A 38 -7.93 10.48 11.64
CA ARG A 38 -9.39 10.57 11.63
C ARG A 38 -9.89 11.50 10.52
N ASN A 39 -9.27 12.66 10.35
CA ASN A 39 -9.61 13.63 9.30
C ASN A 39 -9.22 13.12 7.91
N ARG A 40 -8.03 12.51 7.77
CA ARG A 40 -7.55 11.96 6.48
C ARG A 40 -8.47 10.85 5.99
N LYS A 41 -8.78 9.88 6.85
CA LYS A 41 -9.68 8.75 6.61
C LYS A 41 -11.13 9.19 6.45
N GLY A 42 -11.55 10.20 7.22
CA GLY A 42 -12.91 10.76 7.21
C GLY A 42 -13.31 11.43 5.89
N ARG A 43 -12.36 11.82 5.05
CA ARG A 43 -12.64 12.26 3.66
C ARG A 43 -13.25 11.15 2.80
N GLY A 44 -13.18 9.90 3.24
CA GLY A 44 -13.84 8.79 2.58
C GLY A 44 -13.32 8.54 1.17
N GLN A 45 -12.04 8.82 0.88
CA GLN A 45 -11.47 8.63 -0.45
C GLN A 45 -10.27 7.67 -0.39
N CYS A 46 -10.28 6.66 -1.25
CA CYS A 46 -9.13 5.78 -1.41
C CYS A 46 -7.97 6.53 -2.09
N TYR A 47 -6.76 6.39 -1.55
CA TYR A 47 -5.56 7.01 -2.09
C TYR A 47 -5.21 6.50 -3.49
N TYR A 48 -5.50 5.22 -3.78
CA TYR A 48 -5.15 4.59 -5.05
C TYR A 48 -6.21 4.87 -6.12
N CYS A 49 -7.37 4.21 -6.03
CA CYS A 49 -8.40 4.30 -7.06
C CYS A 49 -9.25 5.59 -7.04
N LYS A 50 -9.02 6.49 -6.09
CA LYS A 50 -9.72 7.79 -5.92
C LYS A 50 -11.25 7.71 -5.71
N ARG A 51 -11.85 6.52 -5.74
CA ARG A 51 -13.28 6.30 -5.44
C ARG A 51 -13.60 6.62 -3.97
N ARG A 52 -14.88 6.90 -3.71
CA ARG A 52 -15.39 7.21 -2.37
C ARG A 52 -15.84 5.93 -1.64
N PHE A 53 -15.54 5.85 -0.35
CA PHE A 53 -15.87 4.75 0.54
C PHE A 53 -16.29 5.29 1.91
N PRO A 54 -17.19 4.60 2.64
CA PRO A 54 -17.40 4.86 4.05
C PRO A 54 -16.07 4.82 4.80
N PRO A 55 -15.80 5.74 5.75
CA PRO A 55 -14.56 5.72 6.51
C PRO A 55 -14.31 4.34 7.13
N ALA A 56 -15.33 3.64 7.64
CA ALA A 56 -15.16 2.30 8.22
C ALA A 56 -14.40 1.31 7.31
N GLU A 57 -14.58 1.38 6.00
CA GLU A 57 -13.99 0.47 5.00
C GLU A 57 -12.57 0.86 4.57
N LEU A 58 -12.11 2.07 4.95
CA LEU A 58 -10.77 2.53 4.65
C LEU A 58 -9.77 2.04 5.70
N THR A 59 -8.69 1.46 5.20
CA THR A 59 -7.57 0.93 5.99
C THR A 59 -6.36 1.86 5.88
N LEU A 60 -5.44 1.78 6.86
CA LEU A 60 -4.15 2.46 6.78
C LEU A 60 -3.20 1.56 5.99
N ASP A 61 -2.74 2.04 4.85
CA ASP A 61 -1.70 1.40 4.05
C ASP A 61 -0.41 2.23 4.07
N HIS A 62 0.72 1.53 4.01
CA HIS A 62 2.06 2.13 3.86
C HIS A 62 2.43 2.09 2.38
N ILE A 63 2.50 3.27 1.74
CA ILE A 63 2.81 3.42 0.31
C ILE A 63 4.11 2.66 -0.02
N THR A 64 5.19 2.97 0.70
CA THR A 64 6.39 2.13 0.80
C THR A 64 6.18 1.10 1.90
N PRO A 65 6.16 -0.22 1.59
CA PRO A 65 5.97 -1.27 2.58
C PRO A 65 7.01 -1.23 3.71
N LEU A 66 6.59 -1.56 4.93
CA LEU A 66 7.52 -1.64 6.08
C LEU A 66 8.65 -2.64 5.83
N VAL A 67 8.34 -3.77 5.18
CA VAL A 67 9.32 -4.80 4.80
C VAL A 67 10.36 -4.29 3.82
N ARG A 68 10.12 -3.19 3.10
CA ARG A 68 11.07 -2.51 2.21
C ARG A 68 11.68 -1.26 2.86
N GLY A 69 11.70 -1.19 4.19
CA GLY A 69 12.25 -0.05 4.94
C GLY A 69 11.33 1.16 5.07
N GLY A 70 10.07 1.06 4.64
CA GLY A 70 9.08 2.12 4.81
C GLY A 70 8.89 2.51 6.29
N ARG A 71 8.62 3.80 6.53
CA ARG A 71 8.36 4.34 7.89
C ARG A 71 6.90 4.74 8.04
N THR A 72 6.37 4.67 9.26
CA THR A 72 5.07 5.23 9.59
C THR A 72 5.20 6.75 9.73
N SER A 73 4.74 7.46 8.71
CA SER A 73 4.70 8.92 8.69
C SER A 73 3.47 9.39 7.91
N LYS A 74 3.08 10.66 8.09
CA LYS A 74 1.95 11.25 7.34
C LYS A 74 2.15 11.22 5.82
N ALA A 75 3.40 11.20 5.35
CA ALA A 75 3.76 11.14 3.94
C ALA A 75 3.70 9.72 3.36
N ASN A 76 3.97 8.70 4.18
CA ASN A 76 3.98 7.31 3.74
C ASN A 76 2.69 6.55 4.07
N CYS A 77 1.83 7.07 4.95
CA CYS A 77 0.58 6.44 5.34
C CYS A 77 -0.61 7.06 4.61
N ALA A 78 -1.43 6.23 3.99
CA ALA A 78 -2.58 6.67 3.22
C ALA A 78 -3.84 5.82 3.49
N PRO A 79 -5.05 6.40 3.37
CA PRO A 79 -6.29 5.63 3.39
C PRO A 79 -6.43 4.82 2.09
N ALA A 80 -6.63 3.52 2.21
CA ALA A 80 -6.85 2.62 1.08
C ALA A 80 -8.08 1.75 1.30
N CYS A 81 -8.90 1.56 0.27
CA CYS A 81 -9.98 0.57 0.32
C CYS A 81 -9.42 -0.85 0.40
N HIS A 82 -10.24 -1.79 0.87
CA HIS A 82 -9.84 -3.19 1.04
C HIS A 82 -9.26 -3.79 -0.25
N GLU A 83 -9.93 -3.57 -1.38
CA GLU A 83 -9.55 -4.13 -2.67
C GLU A 83 -8.18 -3.63 -3.15
N CYS A 84 -7.94 -2.32 -3.16
CA CYS A 84 -6.64 -1.76 -3.55
C CYS A 84 -5.53 -2.21 -2.59
N ASN A 85 -5.80 -2.25 -1.30
CA ASN A 85 -4.82 -2.67 -0.30
C ASN A 85 -4.44 -4.16 -0.46
N GLN A 86 -5.43 -5.01 -0.76
CA GLN A 86 -5.21 -6.44 -1.02
C GLN A 86 -4.41 -6.68 -2.30
N HIS A 87 -4.77 -6.02 -3.42
CA HIS A 87 -4.05 -6.15 -4.68
C HIS A 87 -2.61 -5.63 -4.56
N LYS A 88 -2.40 -4.49 -3.90
CA LYS A 88 -1.04 -3.97 -3.64
C LYS A 88 -0.16 -4.94 -2.85
N ARG A 89 -0.75 -5.74 -1.97
CA ARG A 89 -0.04 -6.75 -1.18
C ARG A 89 0.28 -8.01 -1.99
N ASN A 90 -0.63 -8.41 -2.87
CA ASN A 90 -0.55 -9.68 -3.59
C ASN A 90 0.14 -9.58 -4.95
N LEU A 91 0.15 -8.39 -5.56
CA LEU A 91 0.75 -8.16 -6.87
C LEU A 91 2.15 -7.56 -6.75
N PRO A 92 3.07 -7.91 -7.68
CA PRO A 92 4.26 -7.10 -7.94
C PRO A 92 3.90 -5.64 -8.21
N ALA A 93 4.84 -4.72 -7.95
CA ALA A 93 4.57 -3.29 -8.05
C ALA A 93 4.08 -2.87 -9.45
N GLU A 94 4.69 -3.39 -10.52
CA GLU A 94 4.27 -3.09 -11.89
C GLU A 94 2.89 -3.66 -12.23
N ALA A 95 2.60 -4.90 -11.80
CA ALA A 95 1.28 -5.50 -11.99
C ALA A 95 0.19 -4.74 -11.22
N PHE A 96 0.48 -4.26 -10.00
CA PHE A 96 -0.45 -3.42 -9.25
C PHE A 96 -0.70 -2.08 -9.95
N LYS A 97 0.33 -1.46 -10.53
CA LYS A 97 0.17 -0.21 -11.30
C LYS A 97 -0.70 -0.42 -12.54
N ALA A 98 -0.47 -1.50 -13.30
CA ALA A 98 -1.29 -1.84 -14.46
C ALA A 98 -2.76 -2.02 -14.08
N TRP A 99 -3.02 -2.86 -13.06
CA TRP A 99 -4.37 -3.06 -12.50
C TRP A 99 -5.01 -1.76 -12.01
N LEU A 100 -4.23 -0.88 -11.38
CA LEU A 100 -4.74 0.39 -10.89
C LEU A 100 -5.09 1.35 -12.04
N GLN A 101 -4.30 1.34 -13.12
CA GLN A 101 -4.52 2.19 -14.29
C GLN A 101 -5.86 1.85 -14.96
N GLU A 102 -6.10 0.57 -15.24
CA GLU A 102 -7.38 0.10 -15.80
C GLU A 102 -8.58 0.59 -14.99
N ARG A 103 -8.47 0.52 -13.65
CA ARG A 103 -9.52 0.98 -12.74
C ARG A 103 -9.73 2.49 -12.68
N LEU A 104 -8.71 3.28 -12.98
CA LEU A 104 -8.80 4.74 -13.06
C LEU A 104 -9.42 5.15 -14.40
N ASP A 105 -9.10 4.43 -15.47
CA ASP A 105 -9.66 4.67 -16.80
C ASP A 105 -11.18 4.40 -16.82
N GLU A 106 -11.64 3.35 -16.12
CA GLU A 106 -13.07 3.09 -15.89
C GLU A 106 -13.81 4.31 -15.29
N THR A 107 -13.16 5.06 -14.41
CA THR A 107 -13.79 6.22 -13.75
C THR A 107 -13.75 7.52 -14.56
N SER A 108 -13.08 7.51 -15.71
CA SER A 108 -12.89 8.69 -16.58
C SER A 108 -13.80 8.67 -17.81
N THR A 109 -14.59 7.61 -17.99
CA THR A 109 -15.48 7.42 -19.16
C THR A 109 -16.93 7.83 -18.87
N ASP A 110 -17.20 8.48 -17.74
CA ASP A 110 -18.51 9.05 -17.36
C ASP A 110 -18.47 10.59 -17.35
#